data_AF-A0A949WC39-F1
#
_entry.id   AF-A0A949WC39-F1
#
_cell.length_a   1.000
_cell.length_b   1.000
_cell.length_c   1.000
_cell.angle_alpha   90.00
_cell.angle_beta   90.00
_cell.angle_gamma   90.00
#
_symmetry.space_group_name_H-M   'P 1'
#
loop_
_entity.id
_entity.type
_entity.pdbx_description
1 polymer ?
#
loop_
_entity_poly.entity_id
_entity_poly.type
_entity_poly.pdbx_seq_one_letter_code
_entity_poly.pdbx_strand_id
1 'polypeptide(L)' 'MRTTLEIEDDVLQAAKELARKQGTSAGRELSALARLGLSSRNRSIDRAPKRLRGGVPVLPSRGEIVTIEQIHDLMDEEGI' A
#
# COMPACT_ATOMS: atom_id res chain seq x y z
N MET A 1 9.46 2.74 9.39
CA MET A 1 10.32 3.83 8.88
C MET A 1 9.87 5.16 9.48
N ARG A 2 10.80 6.06 9.82
CA ARG A 2 10.51 7.48 10.15
C ARG A 2 10.85 8.32 8.94
N THR A 3 9.87 8.99 8.38
CA THR A 3 9.99 9.80 7.16
C THR A 3 9.30 11.13 7.40
N THR A 4 9.83 12.20 6.84
CA THR A 4 9.18 13.51 6.81
C THR A 4 8.37 13.60 5.52
N LEU A 5 7.09 13.91 5.65
CA LEU A 5 6.15 14.05 4.54
C LEU A 5 5.44 15.38 4.68
N GLU A 6 5.21 16.07 3.56
CA GLU A 6 4.29 17.20 3.51
C GLU A 6 2.86 16.66 3.43
N ILE A 7 1.98 17.19 4.29
CA ILE A 7 0.57 16.81 4.38
C ILE A 7 -0.26 18.06 4.60
N GLU A 8 -1.45 18.08 4.03
CA GLU A 8 -2.43 19.15 4.26
C GLU A 8 -2.90 19.15 5.72
N ASP A 9 -3.24 20.33 6.24
CA ASP A 9 -3.60 20.52 7.65
C ASP A 9 -4.89 19.78 8.04
N ASP A 10 -5.88 19.76 7.13
CA ASP A 10 -7.14 19.05 7.31
C ASP A 10 -6.94 17.53 7.42
N VAL A 11 -6.04 16.97 6.60
CA VAL A 11 -5.65 15.56 6.63
C VAL A 11 -4.95 15.23 7.95
N LEU A 12 -4.02 16.08 8.41
CA LEU A 12 -3.34 15.89 9.69
C LEU A 12 -4.33 15.94 10.87
N GLN A 13 -5.27 16.87 10.85
CA GLN A 13 -6.31 16.99 11.87
C GLN A 13 -7.20 15.74 11.91
N ALA A 14 -7.70 15.29 10.76
CA ALA A 14 -8.51 14.08 10.66
C ALA A 14 -7.77 12.85 11.16
N ALA A 15 -6.48 12.70 10.80
CA ALA A 15 -5.65 11.61 11.27
C ALA A 15 -5.45 11.62 12.80
N LYS A 16 -5.26 12.78 13.42
CA LYS A 16 -5.15 12.92 14.88
C LYS A 16 -6.43 12.50 15.60
N GLU A 17 -7.58 12.92 15.09
CA GLU A 17 -8.88 12.56 15.67
C GLU A 17 -9.14 11.05 15.59
N LEU A 18 -8.84 10.46 14.44
CA LEU A 18 -9.00 9.03 14.21
C LEU A 18 -8.04 8.21 15.08
N ALA A 19 -6.78 8.64 15.18
CA ALA A 19 -5.77 8.03 16.04
C ALA A 19 -6.17 8.07 17.52
N ARG A 20 -6.73 9.20 17.99
CA ARG A 20 -7.28 9.31 19.35
C ARG A 20 -8.41 8.31 19.59
N LYS A 21 -9.30 8.13 18.62
CA LYS A 21 -10.41 7.16 18.72
C LYS A 21 -9.92 5.71 18.75
N GLN A 22 -8.84 5.39 18.03
CA GLN A 22 -8.27 4.04 17.96
C GLN A 22 -7.18 3.75 19.01
N GLY A 23 -6.76 4.76 19.78
CA GLY A 23 -5.66 4.61 20.74
C GLY A 23 -4.29 4.42 20.07
N THR A 24 -4.11 4.94 18.86
CA THR A 24 -2.88 4.82 18.06
C THR A 24 -2.20 6.18 17.90
N SER A 25 -1.05 6.24 17.19
CA SER A 25 -0.41 7.50 16.82
C SER A 25 -0.87 7.98 15.44
N ALA A 26 -0.92 9.30 15.23
CA ALA A 26 -1.31 9.89 13.95
C ALA A 26 -0.49 9.36 12.76
N GLY A 27 0.82 9.16 12.93
CA GLY A 27 1.68 8.60 11.89
C GLY A 27 1.36 7.13 11.57
N ARG A 28 0.94 6.32 12.57
CA ARG A 28 0.52 4.94 12.35
C ARG A 28 -0.80 4.88 11.62
N GLU A 29 -1.75 5.75 11.99
CA GLU A 29 -3.05 5.87 11.33
C GLU A 29 -2.90 6.32 9.87
N LEU A 30 -2.09 7.36 9.62
CA LEU A 30 -1.76 7.81 8.26
C LEU A 30 -1.11 6.70 7.42
N SER A 31 -0.19 5.93 7.99
CA SER A 31 0.43 4.81 7.27
C SER A 31 -0.59 3.73 6.89
N ALA A 32 -1.55 3.41 7.77
CA ALA A 32 -2.61 2.46 7.48
C ALA A 32 -3.57 2.97 6.39
N LEU A 33 -3.99 4.23 6.49
CA LEU A 33 -4.85 4.89 5.48
C LEU A 33 -4.16 4.96 4.11
N ALA A 34 -2.87 5.31 4.09
CA ALA A 34 -2.08 5.34 2.86
C ALA A 34 -2.01 3.95 2.21
N ARG A 35 -1.76 2.88 2.98
CA ARG A 35 -1.78 1.50 2.45
C ARG A 35 -3.13 1.14 1.85
N LEU A 36 -4.24 1.44 2.54
CA LEU A 36 -5.59 1.18 2.03
C LEU A 36 -5.88 1.94 0.73
N GLY A 37 -5.51 3.22 0.66
CA GLY A 37 -5.69 4.05 -0.53
C GLY A 37 -4.88 3.54 -1.73
N LEU A 38 -3.61 3.22 -1.51
CA LEU A 38 -2.71 2.71 -2.55
C LEU A 38 -3.14 1.32 -3.04
N SER A 39 -3.57 0.41 -2.15
CA SER A 39 -4.13 -0.90 -2.54
C SER A 39 -5.48 -0.78 -3.26
N SER A 40 -6.34 0.17 -2.86
CA SER A 40 -7.66 0.37 -3.48
C SER A 40 -7.55 0.88 -4.93
N ARG A 41 -6.59 1.75 -5.22
CA ARG A 41 -6.29 2.22 -6.58
C ARG A 41 -5.84 1.07 -7.50
N ASN A 42 -5.20 0.04 -6.94
CA ASN A 42 -4.80 -1.15 -7.70
C ASN A 42 -5.96 -2.13 -7.90
N ARG A 43 -6.88 -2.29 -6.93
CA ARG A 43 -8.07 -3.14 -7.09
C ARG A 43 -9.04 -2.69 -8.18
N SER A 44 -9.03 -1.40 -8.55
CA SER A 44 -9.81 -0.91 -9.68
C SER A 44 -9.31 -1.48 -11.02
N ILE A 45 -8.05 -1.92 -11.08
CA ILE A 45 -7.42 -2.59 -12.23
C ILE A 45 -7.80 -4.09 -12.26
N ASP A 46 -8.08 -4.70 -11.10
CA ASP A 46 -8.30 -6.15 -10.94
C ASP A 46 -9.69 -6.67 -11.35
N ARG A 47 -10.66 -5.80 -11.67
CA ARG A 47 -11.95 -6.27 -12.24
C ARG A 47 -11.84 -6.67 -13.72
N ALA A 48 -10.65 -6.66 -14.30
CA ALA A 48 -10.46 -7.17 -15.65
C ALA A 48 -10.53 -8.72 -15.66
N PRO A 49 -11.29 -9.33 -16.60
CA PRO A 49 -11.32 -10.79 -16.75
C PRO A 49 -9.91 -11.33 -16.99
N LYS A 50 -9.64 -12.58 -16.56
CA LYS A 50 -8.36 -13.30 -16.75
C LYS A 50 -7.78 -12.98 -18.14
N ARG A 51 -6.75 -12.14 -18.18
CA ARG A 51 -6.15 -11.70 -19.43
C ARG A 51 -5.19 -12.79 -19.91
N LEU A 52 -5.45 -13.30 -21.10
CA LEU A 52 -4.45 -14.06 -21.85
C LEU A 52 -3.48 -13.05 -22.47
N ARG A 53 -2.17 -13.22 -22.22
CA ARG A 53 -1.13 -12.44 -22.88
C ARG A 53 -0.31 -13.40 -23.75
N GLY A 54 -0.48 -13.31 -25.07
CA GLY A 54 0.21 -14.20 -26.02
C GLY A 54 -0.12 -15.69 -25.83
N GLY A 55 -1.34 -16.03 -25.41
CA GLY A 55 -1.77 -17.42 -25.14
C GLY A 55 -1.38 -17.95 -23.77
N VAL A 56 -0.63 -17.19 -22.96
CA VAL A 56 -0.29 -17.56 -21.59
C VAL A 56 -1.32 -16.96 -20.62
N PRO A 57 -1.91 -17.77 -19.71
CA PRO A 57 -2.76 -17.26 -18.64
C PRO A 57 -1.94 -16.39 -17.68
N VAL A 58 -2.30 -15.12 -17.59
CA VAL A 58 -1.68 -14.22 -16.61
C VAL A 58 -2.43 -14.33 -15.29
N LEU A 59 -1.68 -14.48 -14.19
CA LEU A 59 -2.28 -14.44 -12.86
C LEU A 59 -2.94 -13.08 -12.64
N PRO A 60 -4.16 -13.04 -12.08
CA PRO A 60 -4.78 -11.77 -11.73
C PRO A 60 -3.85 -11.04 -10.75
N SER A 61 -3.77 -9.71 -10.89
CA SER A 61 -3.02 -8.93 -9.92
C SER A 61 -3.66 -9.12 -8.54
N ARG A 62 -2.81 -9.29 -7.52
CA ARG A 62 -3.25 -9.54 -6.14
C ARG A 62 -3.52 -8.23 -5.37
N GLY A 63 -3.33 -7.07 -6.01
CA GLY A 63 -3.45 -5.77 -5.37
C GLY A 63 -2.41 -5.47 -4.28
N GLU A 64 -1.42 -6.35 -4.11
CA GLU A 64 -0.28 -6.15 -3.22
C GLU A 64 0.66 -5.10 -3.82
N ILE A 65 1.11 -4.16 -2.98
CA ILE A 65 2.12 -3.18 -3.38
C ILE A 65 3.47 -3.86 -3.20
N VAL A 66 4.20 -4.04 -4.31
CA VAL A 66 5.59 -4.50 -4.30
C VAL A 66 6.48 -3.26 -4.32
N THR A 67 7.19 -3.03 -3.22
CA THR A 67 8.19 -1.97 -3.04
C THR A 67 9.57 -2.48 -3.39
N ILE A 68 10.51 -1.58 -3.70
CA ILE A 68 11.89 -1.97 -3.99
C ILE A 68 12.56 -2.58 -2.74
N GLU A 69 12.22 -2.08 -1.55
CA GLU A 69 12.70 -2.62 -0.28
C GLU A 69 12.24 -4.08 -0.09
N GLN A 70 10.97 -4.39 -0.36
CA GLN A 70 10.48 -5.77 -0.30
C GLN A 70 11.18 -6.70 -1.30
N ILE A 71 11.60 -6.16 -2.46
CA ILE A 71 12.38 -6.94 -3.43
C ILE A 71 13.77 -7.22 -2.87
N HIS A 72 14.43 -6.22 -2.29
CA HIS A 72 15.76 -6.38 -1.69
C HIS A 72 15.74 -7.35 -0.50
N ASP A 73 14.76 -7.21 0.41
CA ASP A 73 14.60 -8.12 1.55
C ASP A 73 14.44 -9.57 1.09
N LEU A 74 13.66 -9.80 0.02
CA LEU A 74 13.46 -11.13 -0.56
C LEU A 74 14.72 -11.67 -1.25
N MET A 75 15.48 -10.81 -1.93
CA MET A 75 16.75 -11.21 -2.55
C MET A 75 17.79 -11.63 -1.51
N ASP A 76 17.87 -10.89 -0.40
CA ASP A 76 18.74 -11.20 0.72
C ASP A 76 18.36 -12.54 1.39
N GLU A 77 17.06 -12.81 1.56
CA GLU A 77 16.55 -14.09 2.09
C GLU A 77 16.91 -15.29 1.18
N GLU A 78 16.81 -15.11 -0.13
CA GLU A 78 17.07 -16.16 -1.13
C GLU A 78 18.56 -16.25 -1.54
N GLY A 79 19.40 -15.34 -1.07
CA GLY A 79 20.85 -15.32 -1.33
C GLY A 79 21.24 -14.98 -2.77
N ILE A 80 20.46 -14.14 -3.45
CA ILE A 80 20.62 -13.73 -4.86
C ILE A 80 20.99 -12.26 -5.01
#